data_AF-A0A952NK99-F1
#
_entry.id   AF-A0A952NK99-F1
#
_cell.length_a   1.000
_cell.length_b   1.000
_cell.length_c   1.000
_cell.angle_alpha   90.00
_cell.angle_beta   90.00
_cell.angle_gamma   90.00
#
_symmetry.space_group_name_H-M   'P 1'
#
loop_
_entity.id
_entity.type
_entity.pdbx_description
1 polymer ?
#
loop_
_entity_poly.entity_id
_entity_poly.type
_entity_poly.pdbx_seq_one_letter_code
_entity_poly.pdbx_strand_id
1 'polypeptide(L)'
;MKSFLFAILATLILQQEVHARGDLASPRRSTRRDTPAVRTSQVDSTAYNCALQNAKAYYAQNASKLKQSPRVVALVDLGAPANSARMSIVNLDTGEVKRHMVARGSGGINARSGSHGSLLGFMKVSEPYIGKHGSSARIDGLEARNSNARSRAIVIHGASYVTEGARAGRSWGCFAVDRRSTATVINKLKGGGLIYSYNGQQACSAGEKR
;
A
#
# COMPACT_ATOMS: atom_id res chain seq x y z
N MET A 1 -15.06 -69.49 -8.71
CA MET A 1 -14.57 -70.89 -8.78
C MET A 1 -13.38 -70.96 -9.73
N LYS A 2 -12.23 -71.45 -9.24
CA LYS A 2 -11.01 -71.91 -9.93
C LYS A 2 -10.19 -70.81 -10.64
N SER A 3 -9.12 -70.24 -10.07
CA SER A 3 -7.81 -70.81 -9.67
C SER A 3 -7.15 -71.64 -10.77
N PHE A 4 -6.05 -71.16 -11.36
CA PHE A 4 -4.90 -71.99 -11.71
C PHE A 4 -3.60 -71.18 -11.69
N LEU A 5 -2.62 -71.80 -11.04
CA LEU A 5 -1.26 -71.41 -10.73
C LEU A 5 -0.30 -72.07 -11.76
N PHE A 6 1.00 -71.83 -11.60
CA PHE A 6 2.21 -72.41 -12.27
C PHE A 6 2.72 -71.65 -13.51
N ALA A 7 4.01 -71.41 -13.73
CA ALA A 7 5.24 -71.49 -12.92
C ALA A 7 6.40 -70.93 -13.77
N ILE A 8 7.33 -70.23 -13.09
CA ILE A 8 8.80 -70.26 -13.23
C ILE A 8 9.42 -70.14 -14.64
N LEU A 9 10.17 -69.06 -14.87
CA LEU A 9 11.53 -69.20 -15.41
C LEU A 9 12.45 -68.09 -14.86
N ALA A 10 13.41 -68.52 -14.05
CA ALA A 10 14.51 -67.72 -13.55
C ALA A 10 15.55 -67.54 -14.66
N THR A 11 16.03 -66.32 -14.88
CA THR A 11 17.33 -66.12 -15.55
C THR A 11 18.17 -65.14 -14.73
N LEU A 12 19.31 -65.66 -14.33
CA LEU A 12 20.32 -65.17 -13.43
C LEU A 12 21.30 -64.29 -14.22
N ILE A 13 21.42 -62.98 -13.93
CA ILE A 13 22.58 -62.19 -14.39
C ILE A 13 23.05 -61.24 -13.28
N LEU A 14 24.20 -61.65 -12.73
CA LEU A 14 25.37 -60.90 -12.27
C LEU A 14 25.23 -59.50 -11.63
N GLN A 15 25.67 -59.50 -10.37
CA GLN A 15 26.40 -58.48 -9.61
C GLN A 15 26.95 -57.28 -10.40
N GLN A 16 26.71 -56.09 -9.86
CA GLN A 16 27.78 -55.15 -9.52
C GLN A 16 27.30 -54.23 -8.38
N GLU A 17 27.95 -54.37 -7.22
CA GLU A 17 27.83 -53.43 -6.11
C GLU A 17 28.63 -52.17 -6.44
N VAL A 18 27.99 -51.01 -6.32
CA VAL A 18 28.68 -49.73 -6.14
C VAL A 18 28.21 -49.14 -4.83
N HIS A 19 29.08 -49.30 -3.83
CA HIS A 19 29.05 -48.57 -2.58
C HIS A 19 29.15 -47.06 -2.85
N ALA A 20 28.08 -46.32 -2.63
CA ALA A 20 28.13 -44.88 -2.45
C ALA A 20 27.57 -44.52 -1.08
N ARG A 21 28.50 -44.33 -0.13
CA ARG A 21 28.26 -43.57 1.11
C ARG A 21 28.05 -42.10 0.75
N GLY A 22 27.07 -41.44 1.35
CA GLY A 22 27.01 -39.98 1.35
C GLY A 22 25.61 -39.39 1.48
N ASP A 23 25.33 -38.91 2.69
CA ASP A 23 24.52 -37.72 2.99
C ASP A 23 22.98 -37.80 2.93
N LEU A 24 22.41 -38.14 4.09
CA LEU A 24 21.07 -37.76 4.50
C LEU A 24 20.95 -36.23 4.62
N ALA A 25 20.67 -35.56 3.49
CA ALA A 25 20.23 -34.17 3.50
C ALA A 25 18.76 -34.09 3.95
N SER A 26 18.57 -33.63 5.19
CA SER A 26 17.30 -33.28 5.83
C SER A 26 16.36 -32.44 4.94
N PRO A 27 15.03 -32.63 4.99
CA PRO A 27 14.11 -31.84 4.19
C PRO A 27 14.21 -30.36 4.57
N ARG A 28 14.59 -29.52 3.59
CA ARG A 28 14.59 -28.06 3.76
C ARG A 28 13.17 -27.60 4.07
N ARG A 29 12.97 -27.26 5.34
CA ARG A 29 11.82 -26.51 5.85
C ARG A 29 11.72 -25.23 5.02
N SER A 30 10.76 -25.20 4.10
CA SER A 30 10.36 -24.00 3.35
C SER A 30 9.91 -22.96 4.36
N THR A 31 10.80 -22.03 4.71
CA THR A 31 10.45 -20.85 5.48
C THR A 31 9.61 -19.96 4.57
N ARG A 32 8.28 -20.05 4.72
CA ARG A 32 7.40 -18.94 4.34
C ARG A 32 7.99 -17.71 5.01
N ARG A 33 8.49 -16.76 4.22
CA ARG A 33 8.78 -15.41 4.71
C ARG A 33 7.44 -14.76 4.96
N ASP A 34 6.89 -15.04 6.14
CA ASP A 34 5.80 -14.26 6.69
C ASP A 34 6.27 -12.80 6.71
N THR A 35 5.53 -11.97 5.97
CA THR A 35 5.76 -10.53 5.97
C THR A 35 5.56 -10.06 7.40
N PRO A 36 6.52 -9.36 8.03
CA PRO A 36 6.35 -8.94 9.41
C PRO A 36 5.10 -8.06 9.51
N ALA A 37 4.15 -8.45 10.36
CA ALA A 37 3.10 -7.55 10.81
C ALA A 37 3.80 -6.33 11.44
N VAL A 38 3.54 -5.15 10.89
CA VAL A 38 4.14 -3.89 11.36
C VAL A 38 3.80 -3.70 12.83
N ARG A 39 4.81 -3.42 13.68
CA ARG A 39 4.63 -3.13 15.10
C ARG A 39 3.62 -2.00 15.29
N THR A 40 2.55 -2.29 16.02
CA THR A 40 1.44 -1.39 16.37
C THR A 40 1.89 -0.05 16.97
N SER A 41 3.04 -0.02 17.65
CA SER A 41 3.61 1.20 18.26
C SER A 41 3.97 2.31 17.27
N GLN A 42 4.09 2.02 15.97
CA GLN A 42 4.38 3.01 14.94
C GLN A 42 3.10 3.69 14.40
N VAL A 43 1.94 3.11 14.69
CA VAL A 43 0.61 3.58 14.27
C VAL A 43 -0.07 4.38 15.39
N ASP A 44 0.31 4.14 16.65
CA ASP A 44 -0.33 4.74 17.82
C ASP A 44 0.26 6.09 18.24
N SER A 45 0.33 7.03 17.30
CA SER A 45 0.64 8.43 17.64
C SER A 45 -0.65 9.22 17.80
N THR A 46 -0.66 10.23 18.69
CA THR A 46 -1.80 11.17 18.83
C THR A 46 -2.24 11.73 17.48
N ALA A 47 -1.28 12.08 16.62
CA ALA A 47 -1.56 12.57 15.27
C ALA A 47 -2.28 11.52 14.41
N TYR A 48 -1.83 10.26 14.41
CA TYR A 48 -2.52 9.20 13.67
C TYR A 48 -3.94 8.96 14.19
N ASN A 49 -4.12 8.90 15.51
CA ASN A 49 -5.42 8.64 16.11
C ASN A 49 -6.42 9.77 15.80
N CYS A 50 -5.99 11.03 15.92
CA CYS A 50 -6.77 12.18 15.47
C CYS A 50 -7.11 12.10 13.97
N ALA A 51 -6.13 11.80 13.13
CA ALA A 51 -6.33 11.72 11.69
C ALA A 51 -7.32 10.60 11.31
N LEU A 52 -7.25 9.45 11.99
CA LEU A 52 -8.19 8.35 11.81
C LEU A 52 -9.60 8.73 12.23
N GLN A 53 -9.76 9.38 13.38
CA GLN A 53 -11.06 9.86 13.85
C GLN A 53 -11.67 10.86 12.85
N ASN A 54 -10.87 11.84 12.39
CA ASN A 54 -11.29 12.82 11.40
C ASN A 54 -11.67 12.17 10.06
N ALA A 55 -10.89 11.20 9.58
CA ALA A 55 -11.22 10.48 8.36
C ALA A 55 -12.50 9.65 8.49
N LYS A 56 -12.73 8.99 9.64
CA LYS A 56 -13.98 8.26 9.92
C LYS A 56 -15.18 9.19 9.94
N ALA A 57 -15.07 10.33 10.63
CA ALA A 57 -16.14 11.33 10.69
C ALA A 57 -16.47 11.89 9.30
N TYR A 58 -15.45 12.27 8.53
CA TYR A 58 -15.63 12.76 7.16
C TYR A 58 -16.30 11.70 6.26
N TYR A 59 -15.84 10.45 6.35
CA TYR A 59 -16.41 9.34 5.57
C TYR A 59 -17.89 9.14 5.91
N ALA A 60 -18.26 9.11 7.20
CA ALA A 60 -19.64 8.94 7.63
C ALA A 60 -20.55 10.06 7.11
N GLN A 61 -20.09 11.31 7.13
CA GLN A 61 -20.84 12.47 6.64
C GLN A 61 -20.95 12.55 5.10
N ASN A 62 -20.04 11.90 4.37
CA ASN A 62 -19.91 12.03 2.91
C ASN A 62 -19.99 10.69 2.16
N ALA A 63 -20.51 9.63 2.78
CA ALA A 63 -20.50 8.27 2.23
C ALA A 63 -21.10 8.18 0.81
N SER A 64 -22.15 8.95 0.53
CA SER A 64 -22.80 9.03 -0.78
C SER A 64 -21.92 9.58 -1.91
N LYS A 65 -20.86 10.34 -1.59
CA LYS A 65 -19.88 10.89 -2.56
C LYS A 65 -18.69 9.96 -2.80
N LEU A 66 -18.41 9.09 -1.82
CA LEU A 66 -17.28 8.16 -1.85
C LEU A 66 -17.68 6.84 -2.52
N LYS A 67 -18.90 6.33 -2.29
CA LYS A 67 -19.50 5.16 -2.98
C LYS A 67 -18.57 3.94 -3.11
N GLN A 68 -17.72 3.69 -2.14
CA GLN A 68 -16.77 2.58 -2.16
C GLN A 68 -17.20 1.43 -1.24
N SER A 69 -17.00 0.20 -1.72
CA SER A 69 -17.05 -1.03 -0.93
C SER A 69 -15.84 -1.92 -1.30
N PRO A 70 -15.02 -2.39 -0.32
CA PRO A 70 -15.10 -2.06 1.10
C PRO A 70 -14.83 -0.57 1.38
N ARG A 71 -15.26 -0.09 2.55
CA ARG A 71 -14.99 1.29 2.97
C ARG A 71 -13.53 1.41 3.37
N VAL A 72 -12.76 2.23 2.67
CA VAL A 72 -11.34 2.42 2.99
C VAL A 72 -10.96 3.89 3.08
N VAL A 73 -9.96 4.15 3.91
CA VAL A 73 -9.31 5.46 4.03
C VAL A 73 -7.79 5.31 3.94
N ALA A 74 -7.12 6.23 3.25
CA ALA A 74 -5.68 6.36 3.26
C ALA A 74 -5.29 7.58 4.11
N LEU A 75 -4.69 7.33 5.27
CA LEU A 75 -4.10 8.35 6.12
C LEU A 75 -2.67 8.61 5.66
N VAL A 76 -2.35 9.85 5.26
CA VAL A 76 -1.04 10.21 4.70
C VAL A 76 -0.38 11.31 5.54
N ASP A 77 0.55 10.90 6.41
CA ASP A 77 1.33 11.82 7.23
C ASP A 77 2.53 12.38 6.45
N LEU A 78 2.38 13.59 5.91
CA LEU A 78 3.44 14.30 5.19
C LEU A 78 4.42 15.05 6.11
N GLY A 79 4.15 15.06 7.42
CA GLY A 79 5.05 15.57 8.46
C GLY A 79 6.10 14.54 8.88
N ALA A 80 5.78 13.24 8.80
CA ALA A 80 6.68 12.16 9.20
C ALA A 80 7.97 12.07 8.34
N PRO A 81 9.06 11.49 8.86
CA PRO A 81 10.35 11.36 8.16
C PRO A 81 10.29 10.62 6.82
N ALA A 82 11.23 10.90 5.91
CA ALA A 82 11.22 10.35 4.54
C ALA A 82 11.59 8.87 4.45
N ASN A 83 12.14 8.31 5.52
CA ASN A 83 12.42 6.88 5.69
C ASN A 83 11.30 6.14 6.44
N SER A 84 10.13 6.76 6.63
CA SER A 84 8.98 6.14 7.31
C SER A 84 7.84 5.85 6.34
N ALA A 85 7.06 4.80 6.61
CA ALA A 85 5.86 4.46 5.86
C ALA A 85 4.73 5.44 6.21
N ARG A 86 4.66 6.53 5.43
CA ARG A 86 3.77 7.67 5.66
C ARG A 86 2.31 7.45 5.30
N MET A 87 2.00 6.45 4.47
CA MET A 87 0.63 6.13 4.07
C MET A 87 0.14 4.89 4.82
N SER A 88 -0.99 5.01 5.50
CA SER A 88 -1.70 3.88 6.12
C SER A 88 -3.06 3.73 5.45
N ILE A 89 -3.28 2.62 4.75
CA ILE A 89 -4.58 2.26 4.18
C ILE A 89 -5.31 1.44 5.22
N VAL A 90 -6.43 1.98 5.71
CA VAL A 90 -7.28 1.40 6.73
C VAL A 90 -8.57 0.93 6.09
N ASN A 91 -8.89 -0.34 6.25
CA ASN A 91 -10.22 -0.87 5.99
C ASN A 91 -11.13 -0.51 7.17
N LEU A 92 -12.15 0.32 6.93
CA LEU A 92 -13.06 0.79 7.98
C LEU A 92 -14.06 -0.28 8.43
N ASP A 93 -14.25 -1.34 7.63
CA ASP A 93 -15.14 -2.45 7.94
C ASP A 93 -14.45 -3.48 8.85
N THR A 94 -13.17 -3.78 8.56
CA THR A 94 -12.42 -4.83 9.29
C THR A 94 -11.41 -4.29 10.29
N GLY A 95 -11.04 -3.01 10.20
CA GLY A 95 -9.94 -2.43 10.97
C GLY A 95 -8.54 -2.81 10.46
N GLU A 96 -8.41 -3.58 9.37
CA GLU A 96 -7.11 -3.93 8.78
C GLU A 96 -6.34 -2.67 8.37
N VAL A 97 -5.09 -2.57 8.80
CA VAL A 97 -4.18 -1.47 8.42
C VAL A 97 -3.00 -2.01 7.64
N LYS A 98 -2.73 -1.45 6.46
CA LYS A 98 -1.51 -1.71 5.69
C LYS A 98 -0.76 -0.41 5.42
N ARG A 99 0.54 -0.39 5.71
CA ARG A 99 1.39 0.79 5.54
C ARG A 99 2.25 0.71 4.28
N HIS A 100 2.52 1.87 3.70
CA HIS A 100 3.27 2.03 2.47
C HIS A 100 4.17 3.27 2.53
N MET A 101 5.35 3.18 1.91
CA MET A 101 6.17 4.35 1.62
C MET A 101 5.46 5.27 0.62
N VAL A 102 5.50 6.57 0.89
CA VAL A 102 5.04 7.60 -0.05
C VAL A 102 5.96 8.83 0.00
N ALA A 103 6.33 9.32 -1.18
CA ALA A 103 7.11 10.54 -1.31
C ALA A 103 6.24 11.79 -1.10
N ARG A 104 6.89 12.84 -0.60
CA ARG A 104 6.33 14.19 -0.52
C ARG A 104 6.80 15.02 -1.71
N GLY A 105 6.02 16.02 -2.09
CA GLY A 105 6.41 17.06 -3.04
C GLY A 105 7.74 17.74 -2.69
N SER A 106 8.50 18.13 -3.70
CA SER A 106 9.74 18.91 -3.51
C SER A 106 9.47 20.28 -2.91
N GLY A 107 8.33 20.90 -3.25
CA GLY A 107 7.83 22.14 -2.65
C GLY A 107 7.21 22.02 -1.26
N GLY A 108 7.40 20.90 -0.57
CA GLY A 108 6.81 20.67 0.75
C GLY A 108 5.31 20.34 0.67
N ILE A 109 4.51 20.95 1.54
CA ILE A 109 3.07 20.67 1.72
C ILE A 109 2.16 21.85 1.34
N ASN A 110 2.73 22.88 0.71
CA ASN A 110 2.02 24.07 0.24
C ASN A 110 1.77 23.95 -1.25
N ALA A 111 0.73 23.21 -1.60
CA ALA A 111 0.29 23.00 -2.96
C ALA A 111 -0.30 24.27 -3.59
N ARG A 112 0.47 24.92 -4.46
CA ARG A 112 0.04 26.00 -5.36
C ARG A 112 0.46 25.62 -6.79
N SER A 113 -0.11 26.28 -7.80
CA SER A 113 0.35 26.07 -9.19
C SER A 113 1.86 26.34 -9.27
N GLY A 114 2.60 25.45 -9.93
CA GLY A 114 4.06 25.53 -10.04
C GLY A 114 4.86 25.25 -8.76
N SER A 115 4.24 25.06 -7.59
CA SER A 115 5.01 24.94 -6.33
C SER A 115 5.69 23.60 -6.14
N HIS A 116 5.31 22.56 -6.89
CA HIS A 116 5.70 21.17 -6.64
C HIS A 116 5.37 20.64 -5.23
N GLY A 117 4.49 21.32 -4.49
CA GLY A 117 4.06 20.92 -3.15
C GLY A 117 2.93 19.88 -3.17
N SER A 118 2.92 18.98 -2.19
CA SER A 118 1.83 18.02 -1.97
C SER A 118 0.59 18.71 -1.42
N LEU A 119 -0.58 18.16 -1.75
CA LEU A 119 -1.88 18.61 -1.25
C LEU A 119 -2.13 18.05 0.15
N LEU A 120 -2.67 18.89 1.03
CA LEU A 120 -3.20 18.48 2.32
C LEU A 120 -4.73 18.38 2.24
N GLY A 121 -5.30 17.57 3.12
CA GLY A 121 -6.72 17.46 3.36
C GLY A 121 -7.43 16.26 2.78
N PHE A 122 -8.75 16.40 2.69
CA PHE A 122 -9.62 15.35 2.19
C PHE A 122 -9.65 15.36 0.67
N MET A 123 -9.35 14.21 0.08
CA MET A 123 -9.35 13.97 -1.35
C MET A 123 -9.98 12.61 -1.63
N LYS A 124 -10.42 12.37 -2.86
CA LYS A 124 -10.96 11.09 -3.31
C LYS A 124 -10.09 10.51 -4.42
N VAL A 125 -9.76 9.23 -4.33
CA VAL A 125 -9.18 8.48 -5.44
C VAL A 125 -10.30 8.08 -6.39
N SER A 126 -10.15 8.47 -7.65
CA SER A 126 -11.16 8.28 -8.68
C SER A 126 -10.72 7.17 -9.63
N GLU A 127 -10.65 7.42 -10.93
CA GLU A 127 -10.39 6.40 -11.93
C GLU A 127 -8.90 6.04 -12.04
N PRO A 128 -8.57 4.75 -12.20
CA PRO A 128 -7.23 4.33 -12.61
C PRO A 128 -6.99 4.68 -14.09
N TYR A 129 -5.73 4.87 -14.45
CA TYR A 129 -5.31 5.07 -15.84
C TYR A 129 -3.85 4.64 -16.02
N ILE A 130 -3.41 4.50 -17.27
CA ILE A 130 -2.00 4.29 -17.61
C ILE A 130 -1.41 5.63 -18.05
N GLY A 131 -0.41 6.11 -17.32
CA GLY A 131 0.31 7.35 -17.64
C GLY A 131 1.81 7.11 -17.83
N LYS A 132 2.59 8.20 -17.86
CA LYS A 132 4.07 8.14 -17.99
C LYS A 132 4.78 7.34 -16.90
N HIS A 133 4.12 7.12 -15.77
CA HIS A 133 4.62 6.33 -14.63
C HIS A 133 3.99 4.92 -14.57
N GLY A 134 3.35 4.47 -15.64
CA GLY A 134 2.59 3.23 -15.69
C GLY A 134 1.24 3.36 -14.98
N SER A 135 0.83 2.29 -14.29
CA SER A 135 -0.43 2.27 -13.52
C SER A 135 -0.49 3.41 -12.51
N SER A 136 -1.50 4.25 -12.66
CA SER A 136 -1.71 5.48 -11.89
C SER A 136 -3.19 5.62 -11.54
N ALA A 137 -3.53 6.45 -10.55
CA ALA A 137 -4.92 6.76 -10.22
C ALA A 137 -5.10 8.26 -10.00
N ARG A 138 -6.14 8.82 -10.62
CA ARG A 138 -6.44 10.24 -10.48
C ARG A 138 -7.07 10.54 -9.13
N ILE A 139 -6.86 11.78 -8.67
CA ILE A 139 -7.34 12.26 -7.38
C ILE A 139 -8.18 13.51 -7.60
N ASP A 140 -9.32 13.56 -6.90
CA ASP A 140 -10.19 14.72 -6.79
C ASP A 140 -10.04 15.37 -5.42
N GLY A 141 -9.89 16.70 -5.41
CA GLY A 141 -10.00 17.48 -4.18
C GLY A 141 -11.43 17.46 -3.65
N LEU A 142 -11.59 17.34 -2.33
CA LEU A 142 -12.89 17.44 -1.66
C LEU A 142 -13.03 18.70 -0.79
N GLU A 143 -12.02 19.56 -0.80
CA GLU A 143 -11.96 20.82 -0.06
C GLU A 143 -11.48 21.96 -0.98
N ALA A 144 -11.87 23.19 -0.68
CA ALA A 144 -11.47 24.35 -1.49
C ALA A 144 -9.94 24.44 -1.69
N ARG A 145 -9.17 24.17 -0.63
CA ARG A 145 -7.70 24.17 -0.63
C ARG A 145 -7.05 23.13 -1.54
N ASN A 146 -7.78 22.07 -1.91
CA ASN A 146 -7.26 21.00 -2.76
C ASN A 146 -8.08 20.79 -4.05
N SER A 147 -8.99 21.72 -4.35
CA SER A 147 -9.80 21.77 -5.58
C SER A 147 -8.99 21.73 -6.87
N ASN A 148 -7.74 22.17 -6.85
CA ASN A 148 -6.83 22.15 -8.01
C ASN A 148 -6.08 20.82 -8.23
N ALA A 149 -6.44 19.73 -7.53
CA ALA A 149 -5.76 18.44 -7.66
C ALA A 149 -5.67 17.95 -9.12
N ARG A 150 -6.79 18.04 -9.86
CA ARG A 150 -6.87 17.62 -11.26
C ARG A 150 -6.05 18.50 -12.19
N SER A 151 -6.17 19.82 -12.08
CA SER A 151 -5.43 20.76 -12.94
C SER A 151 -3.92 20.68 -12.71
N ARG A 152 -3.48 20.29 -11.51
CA ARG A 152 -2.08 20.04 -11.18
C ARG A 152 -1.62 18.61 -11.47
N ALA A 153 -2.48 17.76 -12.03
CA ALA A 153 -2.20 16.35 -12.29
C ALA A 153 -1.65 15.59 -11.06
N ILE A 154 -2.19 15.89 -9.86
CA ILE A 154 -1.84 15.17 -8.64
C ILE A 154 -2.51 13.80 -8.66
N VAL A 155 -1.69 12.74 -8.63
CA VAL A 155 -2.13 11.35 -8.78
C VAL A 155 -1.41 10.43 -7.78
N ILE A 156 -1.90 9.19 -7.65
CA ILE A 156 -1.11 8.08 -7.12
C ILE A 156 -0.37 7.42 -8.28
N HIS A 157 0.93 7.16 -8.12
CA HIS A 157 1.70 6.38 -9.10
C HIS A 157 2.90 5.69 -8.44
N GLY A 158 3.50 4.72 -9.14
CA GLY A 158 4.74 4.10 -8.72
C GLY A 158 5.97 4.94 -9.07
N ALA A 159 7.01 4.90 -8.23
CA ALA A 159 8.28 5.57 -8.48
C ALA A 159 9.48 4.72 -8.06
N SER A 160 10.55 4.72 -8.86
CA SER A 160 11.80 4.01 -8.54
C SER A 160 12.56 4.67 -7.38
N TYR A 161 12.34 5.95 -7.13
CA TYR A 161 12.92 6.69 -6.00
C TYR A 161 12.15 6.49 -4.69
N VAL A 162 11.17 5.58 -4.64
CA VAL A 162 10.46 5.19 -3.42
C VAL A 162 10.63 3.70 -3.23
N THR A 163 11.34 3.32 -2.18
CA THR A 163 11.63 1.92 -1.85
C THR A 163 11.35 1.69 -0.37
N GLU A 164 10.61 0.63 -0.06
CA GLU A 164 10.39 0.18 1.32
C GLU A 164 11.72 0.04 2.09
N GLY A 165 11.77 0.59 3.30
CA GLY A 165 12.97 0.57 4.15
C GLY A 165 14.06 1.58 3.77
N ALA A 166 13.88 2.36 2.70
CA ALA A 166 14.83 3.40 2.28
C ALA A 166 14.23 4.81 2.42
N ARG A 167 15.09 5.83 2.38
CA ARG A 167 14.63 7.23 2.32
C ARG A 167 13.97 7.49 0.97
N ALA A 168 12.68 7.80 0.97
CA ALA A 168 11.96 8.19 -0.23
C ALA A 168 12.50 9.50 -0.82
N GLY A 169 12.58 9.54 -2.15
CA GLY A 169 12.83 10.76 -2.93
C GLY A 169 11.67 11.75 -2.86
N ARG A 170 11.58 12.64 -3.85
CA ARG A 170 10.57 13.71 -3.91
C ARG A 170 9.83 13.68 -5.23
N SER A 171 8.51 13.80 -5.15
CA SER A 171 7.64 14.01 -6.31
C SER A 171 7.45 15.52 -6.57
N TRP A 172 6.63 15.88 -7.55
CA TRP A 172 6.13 17.25 -7.72
C TRP A 172 4.75 17.47 -7.10
N GLY A 173 4.43 16.71 -6.05
CA GLY A 173 3.20 16.81 -5.28
C GLY A 173 2.35 15.55 -5.30
N CYS A 174 2.60 14.64 -6.26
CA CYS A 174 1.94 13.34 -6.37
C CYS A 174 2.24 12.43 -5.16
N PHE A 175 1.30 11.52 -4.88
CA PHE A 175 1.47 10.43 -3.92
C PHE A 175 2.24 9.28 -4.60
N ALA A 176 3.54 9.50 -4.79
CA ALA A 176 4.42 8.50 -5.40
C ALA A 176 4.75 7.40 -4.37
N VAL A 177 4.40 6.15 -4.68
CA VAL A 177 4.62 4.97 -3.83
C VAL A 177 5.67 4.04 -4.43
N ASP A 178 6.08 3.02 -3.69
CA ASP A 178 6.95 1.95 -4.20
C ASP A 178 6.28 1.26 -5.42
N ARG A 179 7.04 1.01 -6.48
CA ARG A 179 6.54 0.34 -7.70
C ARG A 179 5.88 -1.00 -7.38
N ARG A 180 6.41 -1.73 -6.38
CA ARG A 180 5.89 -3.03 -5.94
C ARG A 180 4.54 -2.91 -5.24
N SER A 181 4.26 -1.78 -4.59
CA SER A 181 2.99 -1.55 -3.89
C SER A 181 1.94 -0.86 -4.77
N THR A 182 2.32 -0.30 -5.91
CA THR A 182 1.46 0.54 -6.78
C THR A 182 0.13 -0.13 -7.11
N ALA A 183 0.16 -1.37 -7.62
CA ALA A 183 -1.07 -2.10 -7.96
C ALA A 183 -1.95 -2.37 -6.74
N THR A 184 -1.35 -2.69 -5.58
CA THR A 184 -2.08 -2.94 -4.33
C THR A 184 -2.76 -1.65 -3.85
N VAL A 185 -2.03 -0.54 -3.82
CA VAL A 185 -2.52 0.76 -3.36
C VAL A 185 -3.67 1.24 -4.26
N ILE A 186 -3.47 1.23 -5.58
CA ILE A 186 -4.48 1.67 -6.54
C ILE A 186 -5.72 0.77 -6.44
N ASN A 187 -5.57 -0.56 -6.40
CA ASN A 187 -6.72 -1.44 -6.32
C ASN A 187 -7.51 -1.29 -5.01
N LYS A 188 -6.83 -1.03 -3.89
CA LYS A 188 -7.52 -0.77 -2.63
C LYS A 188 -8.27 0.56 -2.64
N LEU A 189 -7.77 1.60 -3.32
CA LEU A 189 -8.32 2.96 -3.23
C LEU A 189 -9.18 3.39 -4.43
N LYS A 190 -9.03 2.79 -5.61
CA LYS A 190 -9.72 3.25 -6.83
C LYS A 190 -11.24 3.26 -6.66
N GLY A 191 -11.88 4.22 -7.33
CA GLY A 191 -13.33 4.30 -7.40
C GLY A 191 -14.01 4.75 -6.11
N GLY A 192 -13.32 5.51 -5.24
CA GLY A 192 -13.96 6.08 -4.05
C GLY A 192 -13.11 6.25 -2.80
N GLY A 193 -11.88 5.76 -2.80
CA GLY A 193 -10.98 5.79 -1.63
C GLY A 193 -10.78 7.19 -1.11
N LEU A 194 -11.13 7.39 0.16
CA LEU A 194 -10.87 8.66 0.83
C LEU A 194 -9.39 8.73 1.18
N ILE A 195 -8.72 9.82 0.79
CA ILE A 195 -7.40 10.18 1.30
C ILE A 195 -7.60 11.29 2.32
N TYR A 196 -6.98 11.16 3.48
CA TYR A 196 -6.73 12.28 4.37
C TYR A 196 -5.21 12.50 4.48
N SER A 197 -4.73 13.57 3.85
CA SER A 197 -3.33 13.95 3.92
C SER A 197 -3.11 15.08 4.93
N TYR A 198 -2.18 14.92 5.86
CA TYR A 198 -2.01 15.83 6.98
C TYR A 198 -0.54 16.00 7.36
N ASN A 199 -0.30 16.89 8.32
CA ASN A 199 0.95 17.02 9.07
C ASN A 199 0.62 17.00 10.58
N GLY A 200 1.63 17.07 11.44
CA GLY A 200 1.43 17.02 12.89
C GLY A 200 0.45 18.06 13.45
N GLN A 201 0.39 19.27 12.87
CA GLN A 201 -0.55 20.32 13.30
C GLN A 201 -1.98 20.06 12.82
N GLN A 202 -2.15 19.64 11.56
CA GLN A 202 -3.47 19.45 10.95
C GLN A 202 -4.13 18.12 11.35
N ALA A 203 -3.36 17.17 11.90
CA ALA A 203 -3.85 15.86 12.28
C ALA A 203 -5.15 15.92 13.10
N CYS A 204 -5.21 16.79 14.11
CA CYS A 204 -6.36 16.97 15.01
C CYS A 204 -7.29 18.13 14.65
N SER A 205 -6.94 18.97 13.67
CA SER A 205 -7.70 20.18 13.31
C SER A 205 -8.52 20.04 12.02
N ALA A 206 -8.74 18.82 11.52
CA ALA A 206 -9.50 18.61 10.29
C ALA A 206 -10.96 19.01 10.51
N GLY A 207 -11.43 20.05 9.82
CA GLY A 207 -12.81 20.54 9.93
C GLY A 207 -12.98 21.84 10.72
N GLU A 208 -11.91 22.39 11.30
CA GLU A 208 -11.91 23.81 11.69
C GLU A 208 -11.94 24.65 10.41
N LYS A 209 -13.12 25.20 10.09
CA LYS A 209 -13.25 26.23 9.06
C LYS A 209 -12.27 27.35 9.42
N ARG A 210 -11.20 27.49 8.65
CA ARG A 210 -10.41 28.72 8.57
C ARG A 210 -10.87 29.48 7.34
#